data_AF-A0A269PSN0-F1
#
_entry.id   AF-A0A269PSN0-F1
#
_cell.length_a   1.000
_cell.length_b   1.000
_cell.length_c   1.000
_cell.angle_alpha   90.00
_cell.angle_beta   90.00
_cell.angle_gamma   90.00
#
_symmetry.space_group_name_H-M   'P 1'
#
loop_
_entity.id
_entity.type
_entity.pdbx_description
1 polymer ?
#
loop_
_entity_poly.entity_id
_entity_poly.type
_entity_poly.pdbx_seq_one_letter_code
_entity_poly.pdbx_strand_id
1 'polypeptide(L)'
;MKTHQFIYLTLATSIVLLTGCSSTTPTSKTVQPISNVAVLDVNAQEKQPEYVQPVTLDENCKHNALALDNAARTSRSTAQYLASARLLSNCISDFSHKMPLQLSQNVMQLHALSIFNYIKGGDVSQAKIAFVQFKSAFPGQDLYFNDYTSLIDTATALLEPSTINEQQMVSLNISTQLRDELKRRQYWLNH
;
A
#
# COMPACT_ATOMS: atom_id res chain seq x y z
N MET A 1 -51.54 4.88 30.65
CA MET A 1 -50.88 5.65 31.73
C MET A 1 -49.38 5.42 31.63
N LYS A 2 -48.62 6.50 31.47
CA LYS A 2 -47.16 6.52 31.32
C LYS A 2 -46.48 6.39 32.68
N THR A 3 -45.37 5.68 32.74
CA THR A 3 -44.23 6.05 33.58
C THR A 3 -42.94 5.69 32.85
N HIS A 4 -42.21 6.72 32.46
CA HIS A 4 -40.85 6.64 31.92
C HIS A 4 -39.88 6.53 33.09
N GLN A 5 -38.96 5.58 33.06
CA GLN A 5 -37.74 5.63 33.88
C GLN A 5 -36.56 5.99 32.98
N PHE A 6 -36.10 7.24 33.15
CA PHE A 6 -34.81 7.71 32.70
C PHE A 6 -33.78 7.40 33.79
N ILE A 7 -32.73 6.67 33.45
CA ILE A 7 -31.52 6.57 34.28
C ILE A 7 -30.41 7.27 33.51
N TYR A 8 -29.91 8.35 34.09
CA TYR A 8 -28.81 9.16 33.60
C TYR A 8 -27.47 8.71 34.21
N LEU A 9 -26.45 8.69 33.36
CA LEU A 9 -25.10 9.22 33.56
C LEU A 9 -24.19 8.62 34.65
N THR A 10 -23.08 7.99 34.24
CA THR A 10 -21.74 8.35 34.72
C THR A 10 -20.69 8.16 33.61
N LEU A 11 -20.05 9.27 33.22
CA LEU A 11 -18.82 9.32 32.42
C LEU A 11 -17.64 9.12 33.37
N ALA A 12 -16.85 8.07 33.17
CA ALA A 12 -15.53 7.94 33.78
C ALA A 12 -14.47 8.39 32.77
N THR A 13 -13.98 9.61 32.94
CA THR A 13 -12.85 10.18 32.19
C THR A 13 -11.53 9.60 32.74
N SER A 14 -10.83 8.82 31.93
CA SER A 14 -9.45 8.40 32.21
C SER A 14 -8.47 9.33 31.50
N ILE A 15 -7.81 10.20 32.26
CA ILE A 15 -6.67 11.00 31.79
C ILE A 15 -5.41 10.17 32.03
N VAL A 16 -4.74 9.76 30.95
CA VAL A 16 -3.39 9.17 31.02
C VAL A 16 -2.39 10.26 30.64
N LEU A 17 -1.55 10.63 31.60
CA LEU A 17 -0.43 11.56 31.42
C LEU A 17 0.71 10.83 30.68
N LEU A 18 1.11 11.38 29.54
CA LEU A 18 2.27 10.93 28.75
C LEU A 18 3.56 11.37 29.46
N THR A 19 4.35 10.38 29.90
CA THR A 19 5.75 10.54 30.27
C THR A 19 6.62 10.48 29.01
N GLY A 20 7.45 11.50 28.81
CA GLY A 20 8.30 11.64 27.62
C GLY A 20 9.57 10.78 27.64
N CYS A 21 10.23 10.74 26.48
CA CYS A 21 11.66 10.44 26.38
C CYS A 21 12.32 11.39 25.37
N SER A 22 13.45 11.94 25.79
CA SER A 22 14.28 12.93 25.11
C SER A 22 15.09 12.34 23.97
N SER A 23 15.28 13.13 22.91
CA SER A 23 16.23 12.85 21.83
C SER A 23 17.66 13.10 22.28
N THR A 24 18.52 12.09 22.25
CA THR A 24 19.98 12.26 22.35
C THR A 24 20.61 12.12 20.98
N THR A 25 21.11 13.23 20.45
CA THR A 25 22.05 13.30 19.31
C THR A 25 23.42 12.74 19.69
N PRO A 26 24.04 11.88 18.87
CA PRO A 26 25.45 11.55 19.04
C PRO A 26 26.35 12.62 18.41
N THR A 27 27.39 12.91 19.19
CA THR A 27 28.45 13.90 19.07
C THR A 27 29.29 13.74 17.80
N SER A 28 29.50 14.85 17.09
CA SER A 28 30.53 15.01 16.06
C SER A 28 31.92 14.89 16.70
N LYS A 29 32.77 14.00 16.18
CA LYS A 29 34.21 13.98 16.51
C LYS A 29 34.99 14.71 15.42
N THR A 30 35.46 15.89 15.79
CA THR A 30 36.53 16.63 15.12
C THR A 30 37.81 15.79 15.12
N VAL A 31 38.39 15.55 13.94
CA VAL A 31 39.78 15.08 13.78
C VAL A 31 40.50 16.09 12.90
N GLN A 32 41.59 16.66 13.44
CA GLN A 32 42.51 17.56 12.74
C GLN A 32 43.38 16.77 11.74
N PRO A 33 43.82 17.36 10.61
CA PRO A 33 44.83 16.73 9.77
C PRO A 33 46.22 17.33 10.05
N ILE A 34 47.21 16.47 10.33
CA ILE A 34 48.62 16.81 10.15
C ILE A 34 49.31 15.65 9.40
N SER A 35 49.90 16.02 8.25
CA SER A 35 51.03 15.42 7.55
C SER A 35 50.91 14.06 6.84
N ASN A 36 50.65 14.16 5.53
CA ASN A 36 51.41 13.59 4.40
C ASN A 36 52.51 12.55 4.74
N VAL A 37 52.21 11.26 4.52
CA VAL A 37 53.17 10.27 4.03
C VAL A 37 52.42 9.36 3.07
N ALA A 38 52.86 9.31 1.81
CA ALA A 38 52.37 8.35 0.84
C ALA A 38 52.91 6.96 1.21
N VAL A 39 52.01 6.07 1.65
CA VAL A 39 52.27 4.63 1.68
C VAL A 39 51.29 4.01 0.70
N LEU A 40 51.84 3.46 -0.38
CA LEU A 40 51.15 2.53 -1.27
C LEU A 40 50.82 1.29 -0.46
N ASP A 41 49.59 1.18 0.03
CA ASP A 41 49.10 -0.07 0.62
C ASP A 41 48.35 -0.87 -0.44
N VAL A 42 49.05 -1.87 -0.98
CA VAL A 42 48.49 -2.89 -1.85
C VAL A 42 47.77 -3.89 -0.96
N ASN A 43 46.56 -3.54 -0.54
CA ASN A 43 45.60 -4.46 0.06
C ASN A 43 44.21 -4.18 -0.53
N ALA A 44 44.04 -4.61 -1.79
CA ALA A 44 42.71 -4.83 -2.35
C ALA A 44 42.09 -6.03 -1.63
N GLN A 45 41.51 -5.77 -0.47
CA GLN A 45 40.74 -6.73 0.28
C GLN A 45 39.53 -7.10 -0.59
N GLU A 46 39.61 -8.28 -1.19
CA GLU A 46 38.53 -8.91 -1.94
C GLU A 46 37.32 -9.01 -1.01
N LYS A 47 36.40 -8.05 -1.14
CA LYS A 47 35.17 -7.99 -0.34
C LYS A 47 34.39 -9.25 -0.68
N GLN A 48 34.35 -10.19 0.27
CA GLN A 48 33.54 -11.39 0.16
C GLN A 48 32.11 -11.04 -0.26
N PRO A 49 31.46 -11.85 -1.11
CA PRO A 49 30.10 -11.59 -1.54
C PRO A 49 29.21 -11.56 -0.29
N GLU A 50 28.67 -10.38 -0.02
CA GLU A 50 27.64 -10.16 0.98
C GLU A 50 26.48 -11.10 0.66
N TYR A 51 26.25 -12.09 1.53
CA TYR A 51 25.20 -13.08 1.37
C TYR A 51 23.84 -12.35 1.39
N VAL A 52 23.29 -12.08 0.22
CA VAL A 52 21.96 -11.50 0.08
C VAL A 52 20.97 -12.56 0.56
N GLN A 53 20.46 -12.37 1.77
CA GLN A 53 19.34 -13.17 2.29
C GLN A 53 18.22 -13.20 1.24
N PRO A 54 17.65 -14.37 0.92
CA PRO A 54 16.56 -14.45 -0.02
C PRO A 54 15.36 -13.65 0.55
N VAL A 55 14.82 -12.73 -0.24
CA VAL A 55 13.63 -11.95 0.17
C VAL A 55 12.46 -12.92 0.31
N THR A 56 11.86 -12.97 1.50
CA THR A 56 10.70 -13.80 1.82
C THR A 56 9.50 -12.92 2.18
N LEU A 57 8.30 -13.37 1.86
CA LEU A 57 7.08 -12.73 2.33
C LEU A 57 6.81 -13.15 3.78
N ASP A 58 6.69 -12.18 4.68
CA ASP A 58 6.31 -12.46 6.08
C ASP A 58 4.85 -12.96 6.13
N GLU A 59 4.68 -14.25 6.43
CA GLU A 59 3.37 -14.89 6.49
C GLU A 59 2.51 -14.35 7.65
N ASN A 60 3.10 -13.88 8.76
CA ASN A 60 2.34 -13.23 9.83
C ASN A 60 1.81 -11.87 9.37
N CYS A 61 2.64 -11.10 8.66
CA CYS A 61 2.22 -9.84 8.06
C CYS A 61 1.05 -10.07 7.10
N LYS A 62 1.22 -11.02 6.16
CA LYS A 62 0.18 -11.41 5.20
C LYS A 62 -1.11 -11.85 5.90
N HIS A 63 -1.02 -12.73 6.89
CA HIS A 63 -2.19 -13.21 7.63
C HIS A 63 -2.95 -12.05 8.29
N ASN A 64 -2.26 -11.18 9.02
CA ASN A 64 -2.85 -10.04 9.71
C ASN A 64 -3.46 -9.03 8.72
N ALA A 65 -2.77 -8.79 7.61
CA ALA A 65 -3.24 -7.89 6.56
C ALA A 65 -4.53 -8.39 5.91
N LEU A 66 -4.61 -9.68 5.60
CA LEU A 66 -5.80 -10.32 5.05
C LEU A 66 -6.94 -10.39 6.07
N ALA A 67 -6.65 -10.62 7.36
CA ALA A 67 -7.67 -10.56 8.41
C ALA A 67 -8.29 -9.15 8.52
N LEU A 68 -7.46 -8.10 8.50
CA LEU A 68 -7.93 -6.72 8.53
C LEU A 68 -8.69 -6.31 7.26
N ASP A 69 -8.24 -6.78 6.09
CA ASP A 69 -8.98 -6.60 4.82
C ASP A 69 -10.37 -7.25 4.88
N ASN A 70 -10.47 -8.50 5.38
CA ASN A 70 -11.74 -9.18 5.58
C ASN A 70 -12.67 -8.41 6.53
N ALA A 71 -12.12 -7.88 7.64
CA ALA A 71 -12.87 -7.06 8.58
C ALA A 71 -13.38 -5.76 7.91
N ALA A 72 -12.53 -5.08 7.13
CA ALA A 72 -12.91 -3.87 6.40
C ALA A 72 -14.02 -4.14 5.37
N ARG A 73 -13.95 -5.27 4.65
CA ARG A 73 -14.99 -5.70 3.70
C ARG A 73 -16.33 -6.00 4.39
N THR A 74 -16.29 -6.63 5.56
CA THR A 74 -17.48 -7.01 6.32
C THR A 74 -18.15 -5.78 6.95
N SER A 75 -17.35 -4.88 7.53
CA SER A 75 -17.85 -3.68 8.22
C SER A 75 -18.15 -2.52 7.26
N ARG A 76 -17.58 -2.53 6.05
CA ARG A 76 -17.56 -1.42 5.09
C ARG A 76 -16.98 -0.12 5.67
N SER A 77 -16.08 -0.24 6.65
CA SER A 77 -15.46 0.92 7.30
C SER A 77 -14.34 1.53 6.47
N THR A 78 -14.49 2.80 6.08
CA THR A 78 -13.45 3.59 5.40
C THR A 78 -12.12 3.58 6.17
N ALA A 79 -12.18 3.75 7.49
CA ALA A 79 -10.98 3.74 8.33
C ALA A 79 -10.29 2.38 8.35
N GLN A 80 -11.05 1.28 8.38
CA GLN A 80 -10.48 -0.06 8.31
C GLN A 80 -9.89 -0.37 6.93
N TYR A 81 -10.50 0.13 5.85
CA TYR A 81 -9.90 0.02 4.52
C TYR A 81 -8.54 0.73 4.46
N LEU A 82 -8.43 1.96 4.97
CA LEU A 82 -7.15 2.67 5.00
C LEU A 82 -6.11 1.98 5.89
N ALA A 83 -6.52 1.45 7.04
CA ALA A 83 -5.63 0.68 7.92
C ALA A 83 -5.14 -0.61 7.23
N SER A 84 -6.05 -1.34 6.57
CA SER A 84 -5.73 -2.53 5.78
C SER A 84 -4.77 -2.20 4.65
N ALA A 85 -5.02 -1.13 3.88
CA ALA A 85 -4.20 -0.72 2.75
C ALA A 85 -2.74 -0.44 3.15
N ARG A 86 -2.55 0.25 4.28
CA ARG A 86 -1.22 0.54 4.85
C ARG A 86 -0.51 -0.73 5.31
N LEU A 87 -1.22 -1.62 6.01
CA LEU A 87 -0.64 -2.88 6.46
C LEU A 87 -0.24 -3.76 5.27
N LEU A 88 -1.11 -3.91 4.28
CA LEU A 88 -0.82 -4.63 3.03
C LEU A 88 0.41 -4.05 2.31
N SER A 89 0.48 -2.72 2.18
CA SER A 89 1.61 -2.02 1.55
C SER A 89 2.92 -2.22 2.31
N ASN A 90 2.87 -2.23 3.65
CA ASN A 90 4.05 -2.46 4.47
C ASN A 90 4.54 -3.91 4.38
N CYS A 91 3.64 -4.89 4.25
CA CYS A 91 4.04 -6.29 4.05
C CYS A 91 4.84 -6.52 2.78
N ILE A 92 4.74 -5.60 1.80
CA ILE A 92 5.31 -5.77 0.46
C ILE A 92 6.30 -4.65 0.07
N SER A 93 6.73 -3.80 1.01
CA SER A 93 7.62 -2.65 0.72
C SER A 93 8.95 -3.07 0.09
N ASP A 94 9.46 -4.23 0.49
CA ASP A 94 10.80 -4.70 0.14
C ASP A 94 10.87 -5.30 -1.27
N PHE A 95 9.71 -5.46 -1.92
CA PHE A 95 9.55 -6.17 -3.18
C PHE A 95 9.56 -5.26 -4.42
N SER A 96 9.98 -4.01 -4.27
CA SER A 96 9.84 -2.94 -5.27
C SER A 96 10.75 -3.08 -6.50
N HIS A 97 11.79 -3.91 -6.47
CA HIS A 97 12.79 -3.99 -7.55
C HIS A 97 13.14 -5.39 -8.06
N LYS A 98 12.96 -6.44 -7.25
CA LYS A 98 13.24 -7.83 -7.65
C LYS A 98 12.25 -8.76 -6.95
N MET A 99 11.46 -9.46 -7.75
CA MET A 99 10.48 -10.44 -7.27
C MET A 99 10.92 -11.85 -7.64
N PRO A 100 11.14 -12.74 -6.65
CA PRO A 100 11.26 -14.17 -6.93
C PRO A 100 9.97 -14.69 -7.58
N LEU A 101 10.08 -15.42 -8.69
CA LEU A 101 8.90 -15.93 -9.45
C LEU A 101 7.89 -16.65 -8.54
N GLN A 102 8.37 -17.43 -7.57
CA GLN A 102 7.55 -18.18 -6.61
C GLN A 102 6.69 -17.30 -5.68
N LEU A 103 7.08 -16.04 -5.45
CA LEU A 103 6.34 -15.10 -4.60
C LEU A 103 5.46 -14.15 -5.41
N SER A 104 5.66 -14.09 -6.73
CA SER A 104 5.05 -13.10 -7.62
C SER A 104 3.53 -13.00 -7.45
N GLN A 105 2.82 -14.13 -7.52
CA GLN A 105 1.36 -14.14 -7.41
C GLN A 105 0.84 -13.61 -6.07
N ASN A 106 1.43 -14.04 -4.96
CA ASN A 106 1.02 -13.60 -3.62
C ASN A 106 1.25 -12.10 -3.46
N VAL A 107 2.40 -11.59 -3.90
CA VAL A 107 2.72 -10.16 -3.75
C VAL A 107 1.85 -9.31 -4.68
N MET A 108 1.59 -9.75 -5.92
CA MET A 108 0.63 -9.09 -6.82
C MET A 108 -0.76 -8.97 -6.18
N GLN A 109 -1.24 -10.02 -5.51
CA GLN A 109 -2.53 -9.99 -4.80
C GLN A 109 -2.53 -8.98 -3.64
N LEU A 110 -1.45 -8.91 -2.84
CA LEU A 110 -1.35 -7.94 -1.75
C LEU A 110 -1.28 -6.49 -2.28
N HIS A 111 -0.57 -6.25 -3.38
CA HIS A 111 -0.61 -4.95 -4.06
C HIS A 111 -2.02 -4.60 -4.51
N ALA A 112 -2.72 -5.52 -5.19
CA ALA A 112 -4.08 -5.31 -5.66
C ALA A 112 -5.03 -4.93 -4.51
N LEU A 113 -4.98 -5.67 -3.40
CA LEU A 113 -5.78 -5.38 -2.21
C LEU A 113 -5.43 -4.01 -1.62
N SER A 114 -4.14 -3.64 -1.56
CA SER A 114 -3.70 -2.34 -1.05
C SER A 114 -4.26 -1.20 -1.90
N ILE A 115 -4.12 -1.29 -3.24
CA ILE A 115 -4.65 -0.29 -4.19
C ILE A 115 -6.15 -0.10 -3.99
N PHE A 116 -6.93 -1.18 -4.01
CA PHE A 116 -8.39 -1.07 -3.87
C PHE A 116 -8.83 -0.63 -2.49
N ASN A 117 -8.09 -0.97 -1.44
CA ASN A 117 -8.42 -0.50 -0.09
C ASN A 117 -8.08 0.98 0.10
N TYR A 118 -7.05 1.52 -0.55
CA TYR A 118 -6.87 2.97 -0.63
C TYR A 118 -8.02 3.64 -1.40
N ILE A 119 -8.47 3.08 -2.53
CA ILE A 119 -9.63 3.58 -3.29
C ILE A 119 -10.89 3.58 -2.43
N LYS A 120 -11.24 2.44 -1.81
CA LYS A 120 -12.42 2.29 -0.94
C LYS A 120 -12.32 3.14 0.33
N GLY A 121 -11.11 3.39 0.80
CA GLY A 121 -10.79 4.28 1.91
C GLY A 121 -10.80 5.77 1.55
N GLY A 122 -10.91 6.11 0.26
CA GLY A 122 -10.92 7.50 -0.23
C GLY A 122 -9.55 8.18 -0.35
N ASP A 123 -8.44 7.47 -0.11
CA ASP A 123 -7.08 7.99 -0.26
C ASP A 123 -6.57 7.72 -1.69
N VAL A 124 -7.09 8.49 -2.64
CA VAL A 124 -6.78 8.36 -4.07
C VAL A 124 -5.29 8.65 -4.35
N SER A 125 -4.65 9.50 -3.54
CA SER A 125 -3.22 9.82 -3.69
C SER A 125 -2.36 8.58 -3.40
N GLN A 126 -2.59 7.92 -2.27
CA GLN A 126 -1.88 6.68 -1.94
C GLN A 126 -2.25 5.53 -2.87
N ALA A 127 -3.50 5.47 -3.35
CA ALA A 127 -3.89 4.47 -4.35
C ALA A 127 -3.08 4.60 -5.65
N LYS A 128 -2.83 5.82 -6.13
CA LYS A 128 -1.99 6.08 -7.31
C LYS A 128 -0.54 5.69 -7.08
N ILE A 129 0.00 6.00 -5.90
CA ILE A 129 1.36 5.59 -5.53
C ILE A 129 1.48 4.05 -5.51
N ALA A 130 0.55 3.37 -4.84
CA ALA A 130 0.53 1.91 -4.77
C ALA A 130 0.36 1.27 -6.17
N PHE A 131 -0.42 1.90 -7.05
CA PHE A 131 -0.59 1.43 -8.43
C PHE A 131 0.69 1.58 -9.26
N VAL A 132 1.40 2.70 -9.13
CA VAL A 132 2.71 2.88 -9.77
C VAL A 132 3.71 1.85 -9.24
N GLN A 133 3.75 1.63 -7.92
CA GLN A 133 4.61 0.62 -7.31
C GLN A 133 4.32 -0.79 -7.85
N PHE A 134 3.06 -1.16 -8.01
CA PHE A 134 2.68 -2.44 -8.65
C PHE A 134 3.26 -2.53 -10.07
N LYS A 135 3.03 -1.53 -10.91
CA LYS A 135 3.54 -1.52 -12.30
C LYS A 135 5.07 -1.56 -12.37
N SER A 136 5.76 -0.94 -11.41
CA SER A 136 7.22 -0.99 -11.31
C SER A 136 7.75 -2.34 -10.84
N ALA A 137 7.09 -2.98 -9.87
CA ALA A 137 7.48 -4.29 -9.36
C ALA A 137 7.19 -5.43 -10.35
N PHE A 138 6.17 -5.27 -11.20
CA PHE A 138 5.66 -6.28 -12.13
C PHE A 138 5.56 -5.75 -13.57
N PRO A 139 6.70 -5.38 -14.20
CA PRO A 139 6.68 -4.78 -15.54
C PRO A 139 6.09 -5.76 -16.56
N GLY A 140 5.09 -5.31 -17.32
CA GLY A 140 4.42 -6.08 -18.37
C GLY A 140 3.56 -7.25 -17.86
N GLN A 141 3.39 -7.37 -16.54
CA GLN A 141 2.54 -8.39 -15.92
C GLN A 141 1.25 -7.74 -15.41
N ASP A 142 0.19 -8.53 -15.40
CA ASP A 142 -1.13 -8.12 -14.93
C ASP A 142 -1.73 -9.23 -14.07
N LEU A 143 -2.57 -8.83 -13.12
CA LEU A 143 -3.33 -9.75 -12.29
C LEU A 143 -4.77 -9.78 -12.81
N TYR A 144 -5.21 -10.97 -13.22
CA TYR A 144 -6.60 -11.19 -13.62
C TYR A 144 -7.42 -11.62 -12.41
N PHE A 145 -8.59 -11.02 -12.23
CA PHE A 145 -9.56 -11.46 -11.22
C PHE A 145 -10.29 -12.73 -11.68
N ASN A 146 -11.11 -13.31 -10.80
CA ASN A 146 -11.87 -14.53 -11.10
C ASN A 146 -12.88 -14.36 -12.25
N ASP A 147 -13.29 -13.13 -12.53
CA ASP A 147 -14.15 -12.78 -13.65
C ASP A 147 -13.36 -12.42 -14.93
N TYR A 148 -12.06 -12.71 -14.94
CA TYR A 148 -11.11 -12.44 -16.03
C TYR A 148 -10.92 -10.95 -16.35
N THR A 149 -11.34 -10.05 -15.47
CA THR A 149 -11.06 -8.62 -15.63
C THR A 149 -9.63 -8.30 -15.15
N SER A 150 -9.04 -7.27 -15.75
CA SER A 150 -7.65 -6.85 -15.53
C SER A 150 -7.54 -5.93 -14.31
N LEU A 151 -6.56 -6.17 -13.44
CA LEU A 151 -6.20 -5.25 -12.35
C LEU A 151 -5.75 -3.91 -12.91
N ILE A 152 -4.85 -3.91 -13.89
CA ILE A 152 -4.31 -2.68 -14.49
C ILE A 152 -5.45 -1.84 -15.09
N ASP A 153 -6.30 -2.44 -15.92
CA ASP A 153 -7.40 -1.70 -16.56
C ASP A 153 -8.41 -1.20 -15.54
N THR A 154 -8.74 -2.03 -14.53
CA THR A 154 -9.68 -1.65 -13.46
C THR A 154 -9.13 -0.50 -12.63
N ALA A 155 -7.85 -0.55 -12.22
CA ALA A 155 -7.23 0.50 -11.44
C ALA A 155 -7.08 1.79 -12.25
N THR A 156 -6.67 1.71 -13.53
CA THR A 156 -6.62 2.84 -14.45
C THR A 156 -8.00 3.50 -14.58
N ALA A 157 -9.05 2.72 -14.79
CA ALA A 157 -10.42 3.21 -14.90
C ALA A 157 -10.90 3.99 -13.66
N LEU A 158 -10.51 3.53 -12.47
CA LEU A 158 -10.92 4.14 -11.21
C LEU A 158 -10.07 5.37 -10.82
N LEU A 159 -8.76 5.34 -11.10
CA LEU A 159 -7.81 6.36 -10.63
C LEU A 159 -7.58 7.49 -11.64
N GLU A 160 -7.81 7.22 -12.93
CA GLU A 160 -7.56 8.15 -14.03
C GLU A 160 -8.79 8.29 -14.96
N PRO A 161 -10.02 8.49 -14.43
CA PRO A 161 -11.23 8.48 -15.25
C PRO A 161 -11.27 9.60 -16.30
N SER A 162 -10.55 10.71 -16.10
CA SER A 162 -10.50 11.84 -17.04
C SER A 162 -9.57 11.60 -18.24
N THR A 163 -8.70 10.58 -18.19
CA THR A 163 -7.77 10.27 -19.29
C THR A 163 -8.37 9.26 -20.27
N ILE A 164 -9.55 8.71 -19.97
CA ILE A 164 -10.21 7.65 -20.72
C ILE A 164 -11.38 8.26 -21.51
N ASN A 165 -11.23 8.33 -22.83
CA ASN A 165 -12.32 8.67 -23.72
C ASN A 165 -13.24 7.44 -23.98
N GLU A 166 -14.36 7.66 -24.68
CA GLU A 166 -15.34 6.60 -24.96
C GLU A 166 -14.73 5.40 -25.70
N GLN A 167 -13.82 5.65 -26.64
CA GLN A 167 -13.17 4.58 -27.42
C GLN A 167 -12.24 3.76 -26.52
N GLN A 168 -11.43 4.43 -25.70
CA GLN A 168 -10.55 3.77 -24.72
C GLN A 168 -11.35 2.98 -23.69
N MET A 169 -12.51 3.48 -23.26
CA MET A 169 -13.37 2.79 -22.30
C MET A 169 -13.87 1.43 -22.82
N VAL A 170 -14.07 1.30 -24.13
CA VAL A 170 -14.48 0.04 -24.77
C VAL A 170 -13.34 -0.98 -24.82
N SER A 171 -12.09 -0.52 -24.93
CA SER A 171 -10.91 -1.40 -24.98
C SER A 171 -10.46 -1.95 -23.62
N LEU A 172 -10.90 -1.35 -22.51
CA LEU A 172 -10.51 -1.79 -21.17
C LEU A 172 -11.16 -3.12 -20.80
N ASN A 173 -10.37 -4.07 -20.32
CA ASN A 173 -10.83 -5.33 -19.75
C ASN A 173 -11.30 -5.14 -18.30
N ILE A 174 -12.45 -4.47 -18.14
CA ILE A 174 -13.10 -4.18 -16.87
C ILE A 174 -14.47 -4.85 -16.78
N SER A 175 -15.00 -4.98 -15.57
CA SER A 175 -16.34 -5.54 -15.37
C SER A 175 -17.42 -4.67 -16.04
N THR A 176 -18.50 -5.32 -16.48
CA THR A 176 -19.65 -4.64 -17.08
C THR A 176 -20.25 -3.62 -16.11
N GLN A 177 -20.36 -3.98 -14.84
CA GLN A 177 -20.82 -3.09 -13.78
C GLN A 177 -19.97 -1.82 -13.68
N LEU A 178 -18.64 -1.94 -13.66
CA LEU A 178 -17.76 -0.77 -13.59
C LEU A 178 -17.91 0.09 -14.86
N ARG A 179 -17.97 -0.55 -16.03
CA ARG A 179 -18.15 0.15 -17.31
C ARG A 179 -19.45 0.97 -17.35
N ASP A 180 -20.55 0.40 -16.87
CA ASP A 180 -21.84 1.08 -16.83
C ASP A 180 -21.83 2.26 -15.85
N GLU A 181 -21.17 2.13 -14.70
CA GLU A 181 -21.00 3.24 -13.76
C GLU A 181 -20.14 4.38 -14.33
N LEU A 182 -19.09 4.07 -15.09
CA LEU A 182 -18.25 5.07 -15.74
C LEU A 182 -19.03 5.83 -16.82
N LYS A 183 -19.80 5.12 -17.67
CA LYS A 183 -20.69 5.73 -18.66
C LYS A 183 -21.73 6.63 -18.00
N ARG A 184 -22.37 6.14 -16.93
CA ARG A 184 -23.34 6.92 -16.16
C ARG A 184 -22.71 8.19 -15.62
N ARG A 185 -21.52 8.12 -15.02
CA ARG A 185 -20.78 9.29 -14.52
C ARG A 185 -20.47 10.29 -15.64
N GLN A 186 -19.96 9.81 -16.79
CA GLN A 186 -19.61 10.66 -17.92
C GLN A 186 -20.84 11.40 -18.47
N TYR A 187 -21.99 10.72 -18.56
CA TYR A 187 -23.25 11.34 -18.97
C TYR A 187 -23.60 12.55 -18.10
N TRP A 188 -23.56 12.38 -16.76
CA TRP A 188 -23.90 13.42 -15.79
C TRP A 188 -22.86 14.55 -15.65
N LEU A 189 -21.63 14.35 -16.12
CA LEU A 189 -20.62 15.41 -16.13
C LEU A 189 -20.70 16.29 -17.38
N ASN A 190 -21.39 15.81 -18.42
CA ASN A 190 -21.49 16.46 -19.72
C ASN A 190 -22.89 17.04 -20.01
N HIS A 191 -23.89 16.78 -19.16
CA HIS A 191 -25.27 17.30 -19.23
C HIS A 191 -25.64 17.95 -17.90
#